data_AF-A0A314UU89-F1
#
_entry.id   AF-A0A314UU89-F1
#
_cell.length_a   1.000
_cell.length_b   1.000
_cell.length_c   1.000
_cell.angle_alpha   90.00
_cell.angle_beta   90.00
_cell.angle_gamma   90.00
#
_symmetry.space_group_name_H-M   'P 1'
#
loop_
_entity.id
_entity.type
_entity.pdbx_description
1 polymer ?
#
loop_
_entity_poly.entity_id
_entity_poly.type
_entity_poly.pdbx_seq_one_letter_code
_entity_poly.pdbx_strand_id
1 'polypeptide(L)'
;MMILDGCFLLELFRKELWVDLRDENDPVFNLSCMLEYLYHDLLLLENQLPWFVLERLYNLTANSTIQTSASLLKLVLNFFKQSVFDERISDLNLKLPYEILHILDLIRTVIVVHSRI
;
A
#
# COMPACT_ATOMS: atom_id res chain seq x y z
N MET A 1 -6.43 16.86 7.36
CA MET A 1 -5.91 16.40 6.06
C MET A 1 -5.48 14.94 6.16
N MET A 2 -4.63 14.58 7.13
CA MET A 2 -4.18 13.20 7.42
C MET A 2 -5.20 12.05 7.34
N ILE A 3 -6.45 12.25 7.78
CA ILE A 3 -7.51 11.22 7.71
C ILE A 3 -7.98 11.00 6.26
N LEU A 4 -8.17 12.09 5.50
CA LEU A 4 -8.58 12.01 4.10
C LEU A 4 -7.48 11.36 3.28
N ASP A 5 -6.23 11.75 3.53
CA ASP A 5 -5.05 11.17 2.87
C ASP A 5 -4.97 9.66 3.16
N GLY A 6 -5.14 9.26 4.43
CA GLY A 6 -5.17 7.86 4.81
C GLY A 6 -6.32 7.06 4.19
N CYS A 7 -7.53 7.64 4.10
CA CYS A 7 -8.66 7.00 3.42
C CYS A 7 -8.40 6.83 1.93
N PHE A 8 -7.84 7.86 1.26
CA PHE A 8 -7.45 7.79 -0.14
C PHE A 8 -6.44 6.66 -0.39
N LEU A 9 -5.40 6.55 0.44
CA LEU A 9 -4.43 5.47 0.31
C LEU A 9 -5.06 4.09 0.47
N LEU A 10 -5.94 3.91 1.45
CA LEU A 10 -6.63 2.63 1.64
C LEU A 10 -7.53 2.30 0.45
N GLU A 11 -8.28 3.26 -0.08
CA GLU A 11 -9.09 3.06 -1.28
C GLU A 11 -8.21 2.70 -2.48
N LEU A 12 -7.12 3.43 -2.69
CA LEU A 12 -6.15 3.18 -3.75
C LEU A 12 -5.60 1.74 -3.70
N PHE A 13 -5.13 1.29 -2.53
CA PHE A 13 -4.57 -0.05 -2.39
C PHE A 13 -5.61 -1.15 -2.59
N ARG A 14 -6.86 -0.91 -2.17
CA ARG A 14 -7.98 -1.85 -2.38
C ARG A 14 -8.37 -1.93 -3.84
N LYS A 15 -8.49 -0.79 -4.54
CA LYS A 15 -8.75 -0.72 -5.98
C LYS A 15 -7.64 -1.40 -6.78
N GLU A 16 -6.39 -1.32 -6.31
CA GLU A 16 -5.30 -2.04 -6.96
C GLU A 16 -5.46 -3.56 -6.84
N LEU A 17 -5.78 -4.08 -5.65
CA LEU A 17 -5.98 -5.51 -5.44
C LEU A 17 -7.28 -6.05 -6.07
N TRP A 18 -8.36 -5.26 -6.02
CA TRP A 18 -9.69 -5.64 -6.50
C TRP A 18 -10.13 -4.71 -7.61
N VAL A 19 -9.87 -5.13 -8.85
CA VAL A 19 -10.16 -4.36 -10.07
C VAL A 19 -11.65 -4.00 -10.18
N ASP A 20 -12.55 -4.83 -9.65
CA ASP A 20 -14.00 -4.58 -9.63
C ASP A 20 -14.41 -3.33 -8.84
N LEU A 21 -13.52 -2.78 -8.01
CA LEU A 21 -13.75 -1.52 -7.28
C LEU A 21 -13.35 -0.28 -8.10
N ARG A 22 -12.71 -0.45 -9.25
CA ARG A 22 -12.27 0.66 -10.10
C ARG A 22 -13.45 1.15 -10.93
N ASP A 23 -13.64 2.46 -10.98
CA ASP A 23 -14.57 3.07 -11.92
C ASP A 23 -14.01 2.96 -13.34
N GLU A 24 -14.88 2.80 -14.35
CA GLU A 24 -14.46 2.69 -15.76
C GLU A 24 -13.58 3.87 -16.21
N ASN A 25 -13.77 5.04 -15.62
CA ASN A 25 -13.04 6.27 -15.91
C ASN A 25 -12.15 6.72 -14.73
N ASP A 26 -11.71 5.81 -13.86
CA ASP A 26 -10.85 6.16 -12.73
C ASP A 26 -9.53 6.76 -13.25
N PRO A 27 -9.26 8.06 -13.00
CA PRO A 27 -8.10 8.75 -13.56
C PRO A 27 -6.79 8.19 -12.98
N VAL A 28 -6.81 7.57 -11.80
CA VAL A 28 -5.62 7.01 -11.19
C VAL A 28 -5.08 5.82 -11.98
N PHE A 29 -5.98 4.98 -12.51
CA PHE A 29 -5.62 3.75 -13.22
C PHE A 29 -5.65 3.87 -14.74
N ASN A 30 -6.37 4.86 -15.28
CA ASN A 30 -6.56 5.02 -16.73
C ASN A 30 -5.64 6.07 -17.37
N LEU A 31 -5.07 6.99 -16.60
CA LEU A 31 -4.12 7.96 -17.13
C LEU A 31 -2.71 7.35 -17.17
N SER A 32 -2.05 7.46 -18.33
CA SER A 32 -0.66 7.03 -18.48
C SER A 32 0.25 7.75 -17.48
N CYS A 33 1.23 7.02 -16.93
CA CYS A 33 2.21 7.51 -15.96
C CYS A 33 1.66 7.89 -14.58
N MET A 34 0.34 7.83 -14.35
CA MET A 34 -0.26 8.31 -13.09
C MET A 34 0.14 7.46 -11.88
N LEU A 35 0.18 6.14 -12.04
CA LEU A 35 0.64 5.23 -10.99
C LEU A 35 2.12 5.41 -10.70
N GLU A 36 2.94 5.64 -11.72
CA GLU A 36 4.37 5.92 -11.60
C GLU A 36 4.62 7.18 -10.76
N TYR A 37 3.88 8.26 -11.02
CA TYR A 37 3.94 9.46 -10.19
C TYR A 37 3.51 9.19 -8.74
N LEU A 38 2.44 8.41 -8.53
CA LEU A 38 2.00 8.03 -7.18
C LEU A 38 3.05 7.20 -6.45
N TYR A 39 3.67 6.22 -7.12
CA TYR A 39 4.72 5.41 -6.49
C TYR A 39 5.87 6.28 -6.00
N HIS A 40 6.33 7.24 -6.81
CA HIS A 40 7.39 8.15 -6.40
C HIS A 40 6.96 9.03 -5.22
N ASP A 41 5.78 9.65 -5.29
CA ASP A 41 5.28 10.56 -4.26
C ASP A 41 5.04 9.85 -2.92
N LEU A 42 4.50 8.62 -2.93
CA LEU A 42 4.23 7.84 -1.72
C LEU A 42 5.49 7.29 -1.05
N LEU A 43 6.63 7.30 -1.75
CA LEU A 43 7.94 6.90 -1.21
C LEU A 43 8.77 8.10 -0.74
N LEU A 44 8.29 9.34 -0.91
CA LEU A 44 8.93 10.51 -0.32
C LEU A 44 8.75 10.52 1.19
N LEU A 45 9.82 10.87 1.93
CA LEU A 45 9.80 10.92 3.39
C LEU A 45 8.82 11.97 3.93
N GLU A 46 8.64 13.06 3.20
CA GLU A 46 7.71 14.15 3.56
C GLU A 46 6.23 13.76 3.43
N ASN A 47 5.91 12.74 2.63
CA ASN A 47 4.55 12.27 2.37
C ASN A 47 4.17 11.04 3.21
N GLN A 48 4.90 10.81 4.32
CA GLN A 48 4.67 9.62 5.15
C GLN A 48 3.57 9.85 6.20
N LEU A 49 2.63 8.91 6.22
CA LEU A 49 1.68 8.76 7.31
C LEU A 49 2.20 7.73 8.31
N PRO A 50 2.06 7.97 9.63
CA PRO A 50 2.36 6.96 10.63
C PRO A 50 1.51 5.71 10.40
N TRP A 51 2.12 4.53 10.49
CA TRP A 51 1.48 3.25 10.19
C TRP A 51 0.22 3.00 11.03
N PHE A 52 0.26 3.35 12.32
CA PHE A 52 -0.88 3.20 13.22
C PHE A 52 -2.14 3.97 12.75
N VAL A 53 -1.97 5.06 11.99
CA VAL A 53 -3.10 5.82 11.41
C VAL A 53 -3.78 4.97 10.34
N LEU A 54 -2.99 4.37 9.44
CA LEU A 54 -3.49 3.48 8.41
C LEU A 54 -4.14 2.23 9.00
N GLU A 55 -3.57 1.64 10.05
CA GLU A 55 -4.17 0.49 10.75
C GLU A 55 -5.52 0.83 11.36
N ARG A 56 -5.65 1.98 12.02
CA ARG A 56 -6.92 2.43 12.61
C ARG A 56 -7.98 2.64 11.52
N LEU A 57 -7.64 3.34 10.45
CA LEU A 57 -8.57 3.58 9.33
C LEU A 57 -8.94 2.28 8.62
N TYR A 58 -7.97 1.37 8.45
CA TYR A 58 -8.20 0.05 7.88
C TYR A 58 -9.21 -0.74 8.72
N ASN A 59 -9.02 -0.81 10.04
CA ASN A 59 -9.91 -1.53 10.94
C ASN A 59 -11.32 -0.92 10.99
N LEU A 60 -11.44 0.41 10.91
CA LEU A 60 -12.74 1.10 10.86
C LEU A 60 -13.51 0.81 9.57
N THR A 61 -12.81 0.57 8.45
CA THR A 61 -13.39 0.36 7.13
C THR A 61 -13.40 -1.11 6.70
N ALA A 62 -12.86 -2.02 7.52
CA ALA A 62 -12.80 -3.45 7.21
C ALA A 62 -14.22 -4.05 7.13
N ASN A 63 -15.10 -3.70 8.06
CA ASN A 63 -16.43 -4.30 8.18
C ASN A 63 -17.43 -3.87 7.09
N SER A 64 -17.15 -2.80 6.33
CA SER A 64 -18.06 -2.25 5.31
C SER A 64 -17.89 -2.87 3.91
N THR A 65 -16.84 -3.66 3.69
CA THR A 65 -16.51 -4.23 2.37
C THR A 65 -16.53 -5.75 2.46
N ILE A 66 -17.25 -6.43 1.57
CA ILE A 66 -17.38 -7.91 1.50
C ILE A 66 -16.03 -8.62 1.26
N GLN A 67 -14.95 -7.87 1.01
CA GLN A 67 -13.63 -8.33 0.57
C GLN A 67 -12.59 -8.33 1.71
N THR A 68 -12.98 -8.71 2.93
CA THR A 68 -12.22 -8.60 4.19
C THR A 68 -10.98 -9.50 4.38
N SER A 69 -10.54 -10.25 3.37
CA SER A 69 -9.52 -11.30 3.58
C SER A 69 -8.06 -10.84 3.49
N ALA A 70 -7.77 -9.67 2.91
CA ALA A 70 -6.39 -9.19 2.73
C ALA A 70 -5.97 -8.24 3.86
N SER A 71 -4.85 -8.53 4.54
CA SER A 71 -4.29 -7.63 5.56
C SER A 71 -3.82 -6.31 4.97
N LEU A 72 -3.73 -5.25 5.79
CA LEU A 72 -3.19 -3.95 5.38
C LEU A 72 -1.80 -4.07 4.74
N LEU A 73 -0.92 -4.88 5.34
CA LEU A 73 0.41 -5.15 4.80
C LEU A 73 0.33 -5.74 3.39
N LYS A 74 -0.55 -6.72 3.16
CA LYS A 74 -0.76 -7.32 1.85
C LYS A 74 -1.26 -6.30 0.81
N LEU A 75 -2.15 -5.39 1.21
CA LEU A 75 -2.66 -4.33 0.33
C LEU A 75 -1.53 -3.40 -0.11
N VAL A 76 -0.72 -2.91 0.82
CA VAL A 76 0.40 -2.00 0.53
C VAL A 76 1.46 -2.70 -0.33
N LEU A 77 1.86 -3.92 0.03
CA LEU A 77 2.87 -4.65 -0.74
C LEU A 77 2.39 -5.02 -2.14
N ASN A 78 1.13 -5.40 -2.31
CA ASN A 78 0.56 -5.67 -3.63
C ASN A 78 0.61 -4.42 -4.51
N PHE A 79 0.29 -3.25 -3.96
CA PHE A 79 0.33 -1.99 -4.69
C PHE A 79 1.73 -1.65 -5.21
N PHE A 80 2.76 -1.82 -4.38
CA PHE A 80 4.14 -1.50 -4.78
C PHE A 80 4.85 -2.62 -5.55
N LYS A 81 4.21 -3.79 -5.77
CA LYS A 81 4.82 -4.93 -6.45
C LYS A 81 5.34 -4.57 -7.85
N GLN A 82 4.58 -3.76 -8.60
CA GLN A 82 4.98 -3.33 -9.94
C GLN A 82 6.08 -2.26 -9.92
N SER A 83 6.07 -1.38 -8.91
CA SER A 83 7.03 -0.28 -8.77
C SER A 83 8.43 -0.74 -8.38
N VAL A 84 8.52 -1.67 -7.43
CA VAL A 84 9.80 -2.07 -6.83
C VAL A 84 10.52 -3.12 -7.68
N PHE A 85 9.89 -3.65 -8.74
CA PHE A 85 10.42 -4.68 -9.65
C PHE A 85 11.04 -5.87 -8.91
N ASP A 86 10.43 -6.27 -7.81
CA ASP A 86 10.94 -7.35 -6.97
C ASP A 86 9.87 -8.43 -6.79
N GLU A 87 10.03 -9.54 -7.52
CA GLU A 87 9.16 -10.72 -7.43
C GLU A 87 9.07 -11.26 -5.99
N ARG A 88 10.07 -10.97 -5.14
CA ARG A 88 10.18 -11.41 -3.74
C ARG A 88 9.20 -10.69 -2.80
N ILE A 89 8.56 -9.60 -3.23
CA ILE A 89 7.43 -8.97 -2.51
C ILE A 89 6.21 -9.90 -2.44
N SER A 90 6.17 -10.94 -3.28
CA SER A 90 5.08 -11.93 -3.30
C SER A 90 5.08 -12.87 -2.09
N ASP A 91 6.20 -13.01 -1.37
CA ASP A 91 6.30 -13.84 -0.16
C ASP A 91 5.79 -13.09 1.07
N LEU A 92 4.46 -13.04 1.20
CA LEU A 92 3.73 -12.34 2.26
C LEU A 92 3.87 -12.95 3.67
N ASN A 93 4.72 -13.96 3.85
CA ASN A 93 5.05 -14.58 5.14
C ASN A 93 6.21 -13.86 5.86
N LEU A 94 6.32 -12.54 5.67
CA LEU A 94 7.41 -11.75 6.25
C LEU A 94 7.24 -11.66 7.76
N LYS A 95 8.15 -12.31 8.49
CA LYS A 95 8.40 -11.98 9.89
C LYS A 95 9.21 -10.70 9.92
N LEU A 96 8.51 -9.57 10.02
CA LEU A 96 9.17 -8.29 10.21
C LEU A 96 9.88 -8.27 11.56
N PRO A 97 11.15 -7.85 11.62
CA PRO A 97 11.94 -7.89 12.84
C PRO A 97 11.54 -6.81 13.86
N TYR A 98 10.75 -5.81 13.45
CA TYR A 98 10.31 -4.68 14.27
C TYR A 98 8.96 -4.09 13.79
N GLU A 99 8.44 -3.14 14.56
CA GLU A 99 7.19 -2.42 14.28
C GLU A 99 7.35 -1.43 13.11
N ILE A 100 6.49 -1.55 12.10
CA ILE A 100 6.50 -0.66 10.93
C ILE A 100 6.13 0.76 11.35
N LEU A 101 6.95 1.75 10.99
CA LEU A 101 6.66 3.14 11.32
C LEU A 101 5.76 3.83 10.29
N HIS A 102 5.97 3.55 8.99
CA HIS A 102 5.23 4.14 7.86
C HIS A 102 5.48 3.33 6.57
N ILE A 103 4.81 3.66 5.47
CA ILE A 103 4.88 2.91 4.19
C ILE A 103 6.33 2.78 3.68
N LEU A 104 7.07 3.88 3.62
CA LEU A 104 8.47 3.87 3.17
C LEU A 104 9.35 2.97 4.03
N ASP A 105 9.12 2.93 5.35
CA ASP A 105 9.86 2.04 6.26
C ASP A 105 9.54 0.58 5.96
N LEU A 106 8.27 0.23 5.73
CA LEU A 106 7.88 -1.11 5.28
C LEU A 106 8.61 -1.48 3.97
N ILE A 107 8.51 -0.65 2.93
CA ILE A 107 9.11 -0.93 1.62
C ILE A 107 10.63 -1.09 1.73
N ARG A 108 11.30 -0.20 2.48
CA ARG A 108 12.74 -0.31 2.76
C ARG A 108 13.08 -1.60 3.49
N THR A 109 12.29 -1.99 4.49
CA THR A 109 12.51 -3.22 5.26
C THR A 109 12.43 -4.43 4.35
N VAL A 110 11.41 -4.51 3.49
CA VAL A 110 11.25 -5.64 2.56
C VAL A 110 12.45 -5.71 1.61
N ILE A 111 12.86 -4.61 1.00
CA ILE A 111 13.99 -4.61 0.06
C ILE A 111 15.32 -4.99 0.75
N VAL A 112 15.60 -4.40 1.91
CA VAL A 112 16.88 -4.57 2.61
C VAL A 112 17.01 -5.94 3.28
N VAL A 113 15.93 -6.45 3.90
CA VAL A 113 15.96 -7.77 4.55
C VAL A 113 16.21 -8.88 3.53
N HIS A 114 15.67 -8.76 2.31
CA HIS A 114 15.89 -9.75 1.24
C HIS A 114 17.22 -9.56 0.49
N SER A 115 17.94 -8.47 0.71
CA SER A 115 19.29 -8.25 0.16
C SER A 115 20.40 -8.90 1.00
N ARG A 116 20.07 -9.50 2.15
CA ARG A 116 21.02 -10.12 3.10
C ARG A 116 20.97 -11.66 3.13
N ILE A 117 20.31 -12.27 2.15
CA ILE A 117 20.25 -13.73 1.92
C ILE A 117 20.92 -13.99 0.57
#